data_AF-A0A3C0GJZ1-F1
#
_entry.id   AF-A0A3C0GJZ1-F1
#
_cell.length_a   1.000
_cell.length_b   1.000
_cell.length_c   1.000
_cell.angle_alpha   90.00
_cell.angle_beta   90.00
_cell.angle_gamma   90.00
#
_symmetry.space_group_name_H-M   'P 1'
#
loop_
_entity.id
_entity.type
_entity.pdbx_description
1 polymer ?
#
loop_
_entity_poly.entity_id
_entity_poly.type
_entity_poly.pdbx_seq_one_letter_code
_entity_poly.pdbx_strand_id
1 'polypeptide(L)'
;MNKPIKPVVVKSEQPPKKRTSWKWNLPLESIKKGELIKLEMPEDDARDSGSTIRTIVHRFGKKNPSKKFTVRLVVRELAEELEWEGIGIWRIR
;
A
#
# COMPACT_ATOMS: atom_id res chain seq x y z
N MET A 1 3.63 24.07 -40.24
CA MET A 1 2.80 22.88 -40.54
C MET A 1 3.05 21.82 -39.47
N ASN A 2 2.08 21.58 -38.58
CA ASN A 2 2.21 20.55 -37.54
C ASN A 2 1.94 19.17 -38.15
N LYS A 3 2.92 18.27 -38.09
CA LYS A 3 2.75 16.88 -38.54
C LYS A 3 1.92 16.13 -37.50
N PRO A 4 0.79 15.50 -37.88
CA PRO A 4 -0.01 14.74 -36.93
C PRO A 4 0.73 13.45 -36.55
N ILE A 5 1.10 13.30 -35.28
CA ILE A 5 1.61 12.05 -34.74
C ILE A 5 0.42 11.13 -34.54
N LYS A 6 0.34 10.05 -35.34
CA LYS A 6 -0.67 9.00 -35.16
C LYS A 6 -0.19 8.06 -34.04
N PRO A 7 -0.90 7.95 -32.91
CA PRO A 7 -0.53 6.99 -31.87
C PRO A 7 -0.71 5.56 -32.41
N VAL A 8 0.35 4.76 -32.32
CA VAL A 8 0.30 3.33 -32.65
C VAL A 8 -0.12 2.57 -31.39
N VAL A 9 -1.36 2.10 -31.37
CA VAL A 9 -1.86 1.24 -30.29
C VAL A 9 -1.49 -0.20 -30.63
N VAL A 10 -0.43 -0.71 -30.00
CA VAL A 10 0.01 -2.10 -30.16
C VAL A 10 -0.71 -2.97 -29.12
N LYS A 11 -1.43 -4.00 -29.56
CA LYS A 11 -1.96 -5.04 -28.66
C LYS A 11 -0.81 -5.94 -28.21
N SER A 12 -0.45 -5.87 -26.94
CA SER A 12 0.48 -6.84 -26.33
C SER A 12 -0.15 -8.24 -26.35
N GLU A 13 0.54 -9.23 -26.94
CA GLU A 13 0.11 -10.63 -26.93
C GLU A 13 0.20 -11.27 -25.53
N GLN A 14 1.06 -10.71 -24.67
CA GLN A 14 1.21 -11.17 -23.30
C GLN A 14 0.48 -10.23 -22.35
N PRO A 15 -0.34 -10.75 -21.42
CA PRO A 15 -0.84 -9.91 -20.33
C PRO A 15 0.36 -9.36 -19.57
N PRO A 16 0.33 -8.10 -19.11
CA PRO A 16 1.41 -7.56 -18.29
C PRO A 16 1.65 -8.55 -17.14
N LYS A 17 2.90 -9.01 -16.97
CA LYS A 17 3.30 -9.90 -15.87
C LYS A 17 2.62 -9.37 -14.62
N LYS A 18 1.72 -10.15 -13.99
CA LYS A 18 1.05 -9.78 -12.75
C LYS A 18 2.13 -9.20 -11.85
N ARG A 19 2.05 -7.90 -11.54
CA ARG A 19 2.92 -7.30 -10.52
C ARG A 19 2.73 -8.13 -9.27
N THR A 20 3.67 -9.01 -8.99
CA THR A 20 3.69 -9.78 -7.76
C THR A 20 3.75 -8.74 -6.66
N SER A 21 2.69 -8.65 -5.85
CA SER A 21 2.63 -7.75 -4.68
C SER A 21 3.63 -8.15 -3.58
N TRP A 22 4.66 -8.92 -3.94
CA TRP A 22 5.70 -9.48 -3.08
C TRP A 22 6.59 -8.41 -2.46
N LYS A 23 6.59 -7.17 -2.98
CA LYS A 23 7.30 -6.05 -2.34
C LYS A 23 6.83 -5.81 -0.90
N TRP A 24 5.62 -6.24 -0.55
CA TRP A 24 5.02 -6.00 0.77
C TRP A 24 4.59 -7.33 1.40
N ASN A 25 5.54 -8.06 2.00
CA ASN A 25 5.24 -9.22 2.82
C ASN A 25 4.75 -8.76 4.21
N LEU A 26 3.49 -8.31 4.28
CA LEU A 26 2.90 -7.77 5.50
C LEU A 26 2.41 -8.91 6.41
N PRO A 27 2.86 -9.00 7.66
CA PRO A 27 2.46 -10.05 8.62
C PRO A 27 1.06 -9.80 9.21
N LEU A 28 0.05 -9.64 8.35
CA LEU A 28 -1.34 -9.32 8.75
C LEU A 28 -2.04 -10.48 9.47
N GLU A 29 -1.52 -11.70 9.33
CA GLU A 29 -2.05 -12.90 9.97
C GLU A 29 -1.75 -12.90 11.48
N SER A 30 -0.53 -12.52 11.84
CA SER A 30 0.07 -12.68 13.17
C SER A 30 -0.16 -11.50 14.11
N ILE A 31 -0.46 -10.33 13.57
CA ILE A 31 -0.76 -9.13 14.36
C ILE A 31 -2.06 -9.32 15.17
N LYS A 32 -2.05 -8.99 16.47
CA LYS A 32 -3.20 -9.07 17.38
C LYS A 32 -4.03 -7.78 17.39
N LYS A 33 -5.25 -7.83 17.92
CA LYS A 33 -6.09 -6.64 18.09
C LYS A 33 -5.38 -5.63 18.99
N GLY A 34 -5.30 -4.37 18.56
CA GLY A 34 -4.60 -3.29 19.26
C GLY A 34 -3.13 -3.13 18.86
N GLU A 35 -2.55 -4.08 18.12
CA GLU A 35 -1.19 -3.98 17.63
C GLU A 35 -1.09 -3.19 16.32
N LEU A 36 0.12 -2.73 16.03
CA LEU A 36 0.51 -1.92 14.90
C LEU A 36 1.68 -2.57 14.15
N ILE A 37 1.57 -2.64 12.82
CA ILE A 37 2.74 -2.84 11.95
C ILE A 37 3.22 -1.46 11.51
N LYS A 38 4.48 -1.15 11.85
CA LYS A 38 5.19 0.04 11.38
C LYS A 38 5.95 -0.31 10.11
N LEU A 39 5.72 0.44 9.05
CA LEU A 39 6.51 0.39 7.84
C LEU A 39 7.28 1.71 7.76
N GLU A 40 8.48 1.71 8.32
CA GLU A 40 9.35 2.89 8.36
C GLU A 40 9.90 3.17 6.95
N MET A 41 9.58 4.34 6.42
CA MET A 41 10.04 4.79 5.10
C MET A 41 9.85 6.30 4.96
N PRO A 42 10.61 6.96 4.06
CA PRO A 42 10.46 8.39 3.78
C PRO A 42 9.04 8.77 3.34
N GLU A 43 8.63 10.03 3.59
CA GLU A 43 7.31 10.56 3.22
C GLU A 43 6.93 10.31 1.76
N ASP A 44 7.86 10.48 0.82
CA ASP A 44 7.63 10.27 -0.61
C ASP A 44 7.33 8.79 -0.94
N ASP A 45 8.14 7.88 -0.38
CA ASP A 45 7.92 6.44 -0.52
C ASP A 45 6.61 5.99 0.13
N ALA A 46 6.25 6.59 1.27
CA ALA A 46 5.02 6.33 1.98
C ALA A 46 3.79 6.75 1.16
N ARG A 47 3.87 7.91 0.50
CA ARG A 47 2.81 8.40 -0.39
C ARG A 47 2.61 7.51 -1.60
N ASP A 48 3.71 7.12 -2.25
CA ASP A 48 3.68 6.24 -3.42
C ASP A 48 3.15 4.84 -3.07
N SER A 49 3.58 4.31 -1.92
CA SER A 49 3.28 2.94 -1.50
C SER A 49 1.94 2.81 -0.77
N GLY A 50 1.41 3.91 -0.21
CA GLY A 50 0.22 3.89 0.65
C GLY A 50 -1.04 3.36 -0.02
N SER A 51 -1.22 3.62 -1.32
CA SER A 51 -2.35 3.09 -2.10
C SER A 51 -2.27 1.56 -2.27
N THR A 52 -1.06 1.05 -2.50
CA THR A 52 -0.79 -0.38 -2.66
C THR A 52 -1.01 -1.13 -1.36
N ILE A 53 -0.48 -0.61 -0.23
CA ILE A 53 -0.63 -1.22 1.08
C ILE A 53 -2.10 -1.25 1.51
N ARG A 54 -2.85 -0.16 1.32
CA ARG A 54 -4.31 -0.14 1.55
C ARG A 54 -5.03 -1.23 0.77
N THR A 55 -4.66 -1.44 -0.49
CA THR A 55 -5.26 -2.45 -1.36
C THR A 55 -4.96 -3.88 -0.87
N ILE A 56 -3.73 -4.14 -0.41
CA ILE A 56 -3.32 -5.43 0.15
C ILE A 56 -4.11 -5.72 1.43
N VAL A 57 -4.11 -4.77 2.36
CA VAL A 57 -4.83 -4.87 3.64
C VAL A 57 -6.33 -5.05 3.43
N HIS A 58 -6.93 -4.31 2.49
CA HIS A 58 -8.34 -4.47 2.14
C HIS A 58 -8.66 -5.86 1.59
N ARG A 59 -7.81 -6.39 0.68
CA ARG A 59 -7.98 -7.75 0.15
C ARG A 59 -7.86 -8.82 1.25
N PHE A 60 -6.93 -8.63 2.19
CA PHE A 60 -6.80 -9.52 3.33
C PHE A 60 -8.05 -9.47 4.24
N GLY A 61 -8.53 -8.27 4.56
CA GLY A 61 -9.75 -8.10 5.37
C GLY A 61 -11.02 -8.66 4.72
N LYS A 62 -11.14 -8.61 3.38
CA LYS A 62 -12.25 -9.27 2.66
C LYS A 62 -12.26 -10.79 2.83
N LYS A 63 -11.08 -11.43 2.89
CA LYS A 63 -10.96 -12.87 3.15
C LYS A 63 -11.13 -13.21 4.62
N ASN A 64 -10.82 -12.27 5.50
CA ASN A 64 -10.84 -12.43 6.95
C ASN A 64 -11.74 -11.37 7.61
N PRO A 65 -13.08 -11.45 7.46
CA PRO A 65 -14.00 -10.39 7.90
C PRO A 65 -14.01 -10.14 9.42
N SER A 66 -13.50 -11.08 10.22
CA SER A 66 -13.28 -10.91 11.66
C SER A 66 -12.10 -9.97 11.97
N LYS A 67 -11.11 -9.87 11.07
CA LYS A 67 -9.90 -9.06 11.23
C LYS A 67 -10.11 -7.71 10.50
N LYS A 68 -10.17 -6.60 11.24
CA LYS A 68 -10.26 -5.25 10.65
C LYS A 68 -9.00 -4.45 10.89
N PHE A 69 -8.60 -3.71 9.87
CA PHE A 69 -7.38 -2.92 9.86
C PHE A 69 -7.64 -1.48 9.43
N THR A 70 -6.87 -0.54 9.97
CA THR A 70 -6.77 0.83 9.49
C THR A 70 -5.34 1.08 9.03
N VAL A 71 -5.21 1.69 7.86
CA VAL A 71 -3.92 2.10 7.32
C VAL A 71 -3.86 3.62 7.31
N ARG A 72 -2.82 4.21 7.89
CA ARG A 72 -2.55 5.67 7.82
C ARG A 72 -1.12 5.93 7.40
N LEU A 73 -0.94 7.05 6.69
CA LEU A 73 0.38 7.63 6.48
C LEU A 73 0.78 8.33 7.78
N VAL A 74 2.00 8.09 8.23
CA VAL A 74 2.62 8.73 9.38
C VAL A 74 3.67 9.68 8.84
N VAL A 75 3.26 10.92 8.61
CA VAL A 75 4.07 11.96 7.95
C VAL A 75 3.79 13.30 8.63
N ARG A 76 4.73 14.26 8.54
CA ARG A 76 4.62 15.61 9.13
C ARG A 76 4.33 15.55 10.64
N GLU A 77 3.36 16.32 11.13
CA GLU A 77 2.94 16.41 12.53
C GLU A 77 2.74 15.02 13.18
N LEU A 78 2.13 14.06 12.46
CA LEU A 78 1.92 12.72 12.99
C LEU A 78 3.22 11.91 13.13
N ALA A 79 4.22 12.17 12.29
CA ALA A 79 5.54 11.56 12.41
C ALA A 79 6.33 12.17 13.57
N GLU A 80 6.18 13.47 13.81
CA GLU A 80 6.75 14.15 14.99
C GLU A 80 6.17 13.61 16.29
N GLU A 81 4.84 13.45 16.36
CA GLU A 81 4.15 12.89 17.54
C GLU A 81 4.52 11.45 17.84
N LEU A 82 4.70 10.63 16.80
CA LEU A 82 4.96 9.19 16.96
C LEU A 82 6.46 8.83 16.96
N GLU A 83 7.34 9.79 16.67
CA GLU A 83 8.80 9.62 16.51
C GLU A 83 9.21 8.64 15.40
N TRP A 84 8.40 8.51 14.35
CA TRP A 84 8.76 7.72 13.16
C TRP A 84 7.96 8.17 11.93
N GLU A 85 8.49 7.95 10.73
CA GLU A 85 7.82 8.26 9.46
C GLU A 85 7.53 7.00 8.64
N GLY A 86 6.44 7.02 7.88
CA GLY A 86 6.11 5.97 6.92
C GLY A 86 4.63 5.61 6.89
N ILE A 87 4.32 4.31 7.01
CA ILE A 87 2.95 3.79 6.91
C ILE A 87 2.64 2.90 8.11
N GLY A 88 1.57 3.23 8.83
CA GLY A 88 1.07 2.42 9.94
C GLY A 88 -0.12 1.58 9.53
N ILE A 89 -0.14 0.32 9.98
CA ILE A 89 -1.27 -0.59 9.82
C ILE A 89 -1.71 -1.05 11.22
N TRP A 90 -2.82 -0.50 11.70
CA TRP A 90 -3.41 -0.83 13.00
C TRP A 90 -4.46 -1.92 12.86
N ARG A 91 -4.41 -2.95 13.70
CA ARG A 91 -5.50 -3.93 13.78
C ARG A 91 -6.55 -3.50 14.80
N ILE A 92 -7.74 -3.14 14.33
CA ILE A 92 -8.85 -2.65 15.14
C ILE A 92 -9.74 -3.78 15.67
N ARG A 93 -9.88 -4.87 14.89
CA ARG A 93 -10.68 -6.05 15.24
C ARG A 93 -9.91 -7.32 14.93
#